data_AF-A0A950N138-F1
#
_entry.id   AF-A0A950N138-F1
#
_cell.length_a   1.000
_cell.length_b   1.000
_cell.length_c   1.000
_cell.angle_alpha   90.00
_cell.angle_beta   90.00
_cell.angle_gamma   90.00
#
_symmetry.space_group_name_H-M   'P 1'
#
loop_
_entity.id
_entity.type
_entity.pdbx_description
1 polymer ?
#
loop_
_entity_poly.entity_id
_entity_poly.type
_entity_poly.pdbx_seq_one_letter_code
_entity_poly.pdbx_strand_id
1 'polypeptide(L)'
;MTLAAAFLCLSLTQVAVDQKSVDDAIARGLTYLKTAESHGHYQIAHCDELLLYTFVVAGVPRTDERFQKLLQRVLSEEPTHTYRVSLQAMLLEELDRAKYQDRIALCAQFLVDNQCQNGQWSYGEPTKLGKDDSVASIGRKSEPRDIGSGPGKPQVLRRIPIRAQRTGPAEGDNSYSQYAALGLRACADAGI
;
A
#
# COMPACT_ATOMS: atom_id res chain seq x y z
N MET A 1 -61.06 -14.53 -6.50
CA MET A 1 -60.39 -13.22 -6.65
C MET A 1 -58.91 -13.42 -6.42
N THR A 2 -58.13 -13.53 -7.49
CA THR A 2 -56.68 -13.79 -7.46
C THR A 2 -55.99 -12.53 -7.95
N LEU A 3 -55.29 -11.81 -7.06
CA LEU A 3 -54.45 -10.68 -7.42
C LEU A 3 -53.17 -11.19 -8.08
N ALA A 4 -52.96 -10.84 -9.34
CA ALA A 4 -51.67 -10.97 -10.01
C ALA A 4 -50.80 -9.75 -9.64
N ALA A 5 -49.72 -9.98 -8.88
CA ALA A 5 -48.72 -8.97 -8.60
C ALA A 5 -47.80 -8.81 -9.83
N ALA A 6 -47.89 -7.65 -10.48
CA ALA A 6 -46.97 -7.28 -11.55
C ALA A 6 -45.63 -6.84 -10.94
N PHE A 7 -44.60 -7.66 -11.08
CA PHE A 7 -43.21 -7.27 -10.82
C PHE A 7 -42.75 -6.33 -11.94
N LEU A 8 -42.72 -5.01 -11.65
CA LEU A 8 -42.04 -4.04 -12.49
C LEU A 8 -40.52 -4.23 -12.29
N CYS A 9 -39.86 -4.95 -13.21
CA CYS A 9 -38.42 -4.89 -13.33
C CYS A 9 -38.03 -3.47 -13.77
N LEU A 10 -37.51 -2.65 -12.85
CA LEU A 10 -36.76 -1.45 -13.23
C LEU A 10 -35.48 -1.90 -13.93
N SER A 11 -35.46 -1.84 -15.25
CA SER A 11 -34.24 -1.91 -16.04
C SER A 11 -33.39 -0.69 -15.70
N LEU A 12 -32.39 -0.87 -14.83
CA LEU A 12 -31.33 0.12 -14.63
C LEU A 12 -30.60 0.27 -15.97
N THR A 13 -30.80 1.40 -16.65
CA THR A 13 -30.08 1.74 -17.86
C THR A 13 -28.60 1.88 -17.49
N GLN A 14 -27.81 0.85 -17.80
CA GLN A 14 -26.37 0.90 -17.60
C GLN A 14 -25.80 1.89 -18.61
N VAL A 15 -25.39 3.07 -18.15
CA VAL A 15 -24.71 4.07 -18.99
C VAL A 15 -23.44 3.42 -19.52
N ALA A 16 -23.39 3.16 -20.83
CA ALA A 16 -22.21 2.60 -21.46
C ALA A 16 -21.07 3.62 -21.37
N VAL A 17 -19.99 3.25 -20.67
CA VAL A 17 -18.77 4.06 -20.59
C VAL A 17 -17.94 3.78 -21.84
N ASP A 18 -17.58 4.83 -22.59
CA ASP A 18 -16.68 4.72 -23.73
C ASP A 18 -15.24 4.46 -23.26
N GLN A 19 -14.73 3.26 -23.52
CA GLN A 19 -13.38 2.86 -23.09
C GLN A 19 -12.30 3.75 -23.70
N LYS A 20 -12.47 4.22 -24.94
CA LYS A 20 -11.48 5.09 -25.58
C LYS A 20 -11.35 6.42 -24.83
N SER A 21 -12.46 7.04 -24.45
CA SER A 21 -12.48 8.26 -23.63
C SER A 21 -11.78 8.07 -22.28
N VAL A 22 -11.95 6.89 -21.65
CA VAL A 22 -11.26 6.53 -20.40
C VAL A 22 -9.75 6.43 -20.63
N ASP A 23 -9.31 5.70 -21.65
CA ASP A 23 -7.89 5.52 -21.97
C ASP A 23 -7.23 6.86 -22.32
N ASP A 24 -7.92 7.70 -23.10
CA ASP A 24 -7.47 9.05 -23.44
C ASP A 24 -7.33 9.93 -22.19
N ALA A 25 -8.23 9.78 -21.20
CA ALA A 25 -8.14 10.49 -19.92
C ALA A 25 -6.96 10.01 -19.06
N ILE A 26 -6.74 8.70 -18.98
CA ILE A 26 -5.59 8.10 -18.29
C ILE A 26 -4.29 8.60 -18.91
N ALA A 27 -4.18 8.58 -20.25
CA ALA A 27 -2.98 9.05 -20.96
C ALA A 27 -2.67 10.53 -20.68
N ARG A 28 -3.69 11.40 -20.64
CA ARG A 28 -3.52 12.81 -20.26
C ARG A 28 -3.07 12.96 -18.81
N GLY A 29 -3.67 12.21 -17.89
CA GLY A 29 -3.29 12.18 -16.48
C GLY A 29 -1.83 11.78 -16.28
N LEU A 30 -1.39 10.70 -16.94
CA LEU A 30 0.01 10.25 -16.89
C LEU A 30 0.97 11.28 -17.48
N THR A 31 0.60 11.90 -18.59
CA THR A 31 1.43 12.96 -19.21
C THR A 31 1.67 14.11 -18.23
N TYR A 32 0.63 14.53 -17.51
CA TYR A 32 0.75 15.54 -16.46
C TYR A 32 1.58 15.06 -15.27
N LEU A 33 1.29 13.88 -14.72
CA LEU A 33 1.96 13.37 -13.52
C LEU A 33 3.45 13.09 -13.71
N LYS A 34 3.90 12.83 -14.95
CA LYS A 34 5.33 12.66 -15.26
C LYS A 34 6.16 13.93 -15.05
N THR A 35 5.54 15.10 -15.13
CA THR A 35 6.22 16.40 -14.96
C THR A 35 5.81 17.13 -13.70
N ALA A 36 4.66 16.79 -13.11
CA ALA A 36 4.16 17.40 -11.89
C ALA A 36 5.12 17.19 -10.70
N GLU A 37 5.20 18.19 -9.83
CA GLU A 37 5.84 18.03 -8.54
C GLU A 37 5.02 17.10 -7.63
N SER A 38 5.73 16.36 -6.78
CA SER A 38 5.10 15.56 -5.74
C SER A 38 4.89 16.44 -4.52
N HIS A 39 3.74 17.08 -4.44
CA HIS A 39 3.41 17.94 -3.31
C HIS A 39 2.94 17.12 -2.12
N GLY A 40 3.44 17.45 -0.93
CA GLY A 40 2.89 16.94 0.31
C GLY A 40 1.86 17.90 0.90
N HIS A 41 1.37 17.57 2.09
CA HIS A 41 0.42 18.40 2.84
C HIS A 41 0.82 18.45 4.31
N TYR A 42 0.63 19.60 4.95
CA TYR A 42 1.07 19.87 6.32
C TYR A 42 2.56 19.55 6.56
N GLN A 43 2.85 18.54 7.39
CA GLN A 43 4.20 18.14 7.79
C GLN A 43 4.82 17.10 6.84
N ILE A 44 4.09 16.69 5.81
CA ILE A 44 4.58 15.80 4.78
C ILE A 44 5.10 16.65 3.63
N ALA A 45 6.37 16.47 3.27
CA ALA A 45 7.01 17.26 2.20
C ALA A 45 6.52 16.86 0.79
N HIS A 46 6.24 15.58 0.58
CA HIS A 46 5.85 15.02 -0.72
C HIS A 46 5.06 13.71 -0.55
N CYS A 47 4.41 13.26 -1.62
CA CYS A 47 3.62 12.01 -1.65
C CYS A 47 4.11 11.06 -2.75
N ASP A 48 5.43 10.86 -2.83
CA ASP A 48 6.07 10.07 -3.88
C ASP A 48 5.49 8.64 -3.99
N GLU A 49 5.11 8.03 -2.86
CA GLU A 49 4.50 6.71 -2.84
C GLU A 49 3.20 6.66 -3.65
N LEU A 50 2.36 7.71 -3.56
CA LEU A 50 1.08 7.77 -4.25
C LEU A 50 1.25 7.97 -5.75
N LEU A 51 2.14 8.86 -6.17
CA LEU A 51 2.46 9.08 -7.58
C LEU A 51 3.04 7.81 -8.20
N LEU A 52 4.00 7.17 -7.51
CA LEU A 52 4.62 5.97 -8.00
C LEU A 52 3.63 4.79 -8.03
N TYR A 53 2.74 4.68 -7.04
CA TYR A 53 1.71 3.63 -7.06
C TYR A 53 0.74 3.81 -8.24
N THR A 54 0.39 5.07 -8.55
CA THR A 54 -0.39 5.39 -9.75
C THR A 54 0.33 4.94 -11.03
N PHE A 55 1.64 5.13 -11.12
CA PHE A 55 2.44 4.67 -12.27
C PHE A 55 2.49 3.15 -12.40
N VAL A 56 2.60 2.43 -11.27
CA VAL A 56 2.57 0.96 -11.25
C VAL A 56 1.23 0.47 -11.77
N VAL A 57 0.12 0.97 -11.22
CA VAL A 57 -1.24 0.56 -11.62
C VAL A 57 -1.53 0.91 -13.08
N ALA A 58 -1.03 2.05 -13.56
CA ALA A 58 -1.22 2.48 -14.94
C ALA A 58 -0.24 1.86 -15.95
N GLY A 59 0.64 0.94 -15.52
CA GLY A 59 1.56 0.22 -16.41
C GLY A 59 2.70 1.06 -16.99
N VAL A 60 3.10 2.15 -16.31
CA VAL A 60 4.27 2.94 -16.74
C VAL A 60 5.53 2.05 -16.68
N PRO A 61 6.35 2.01 -17.75
CA PRO A 61 7.55 1.19 -17.77
C PRO A 61 8.50 1.52 -16.63
N ARG A 62 9.05 0.49 -15.97
CA ARG A 62 10.03 0.68 -14.90
C ARG A 62 11.28 1.43 -15.37
N THR A 63 11.61 1.42 -16.66
CA THR A 63 12.74 2.15 -17.25
C THR A 63 12.48 3.66 -17.42
N ASP A 64 11.27 4.14 -17.15
CA ASP A 64 10.95 5.57 -17.17
C ASP A 64 11.76 6.33 -16.10
N GLU A 65 12.35 7.45 -16.48
CA GLU A 65 13.25 8.23 -15.61
C GLU A 65 12.52 8.73 -14.35
N ARG A 66 11.28 9.20 -14.50
CA ARG A 66 10.49 9.70 -13.37
C ARG A 66 10.14 8.56 -12.43
N PHE A 67 9.78 7.39 -12.97
CA PHE A 67 9.53 6.18 -12.20
C PHE A 67 10.74 5.83 -11.32
N GLN A 68 11.94 5.75 -11.92
CA GLN A 68 13.17 5.41 -11.20
C GLN A 68 13.52 6.44 -10.11
N LYS A 69 13.36 7.74 -10.41
CA LYS A 69 13.61 8.81 -9.44
C LYS A 69 12.68 8.73 -8.23
N LEU A 70 11.39 8.51 -8.45
CA LEU A 70 10.42 8.33 -7.36
C LEU A 70 10.74 7.07 -6.54
N LEU A 71 11.04 5.95 -7.20
CA LEU A 71 11.36 4.70 -6.52
C LEU A 71 12.60 4.84 -5.65
N GLN A 72 13.65 5.50 -6.16
CA GLN A 72 14.86 5.77 -5.41
C GLN A 72 14.55 6.56 -4.13
N ARG A 73 13.75 7.63 -4.22
CA ARG A 73 13.36 8.44 -3.05
C ARG A 73 12.58 7.62 -2.03
N VAL A 74 11.54 6.91 -2.48
CA VAL A 74 10.72 6.01 -1.64
C VAL A 74 11.58 5.00 -0.88
N LEU A 75 12.57 4.38 -1.53
CA LEU A 75 13.45 3.39 -0.90
C LEU A 75 14.49 4.01 0.04
N SER A 76 14.92 5.23 -0.22
CA SER A 76 15.99 5.91 0.55
C SER A 76 15.51 6.62 1.81
N GLU A 77 14.25 7.06 1.85
CA GLU A 77 13.72 7.81 2.98
C GLU A 77 13.37 6.91 4.16
N GLU A 78 13.43 7.45 5.37
CA GLU A 78 12.93 6.72 6.55
C GLU A 78 11.40 6.61 6.51
N PRO A 79 10.84 5.44 6.89
CA PRO A 79 9.41 5.30 7.08
C PRO A 79 8.93 6.29 8.15
N THR A 80 8.12 7.23 7.71
CA THR A 80 7.52 8.26 8.56
C THR A 80 6.05 8.35 8.21
N HIS A 81 5.21 8.57 9.21
CA HIS A 81 3.76 8.77 9.04
C HIS A 81 2.98 7.55 8.55
N THR A 82 1.91 7.20 9.26
CA THR A 82 1.08 6.02 8.93
C THR A 82 0.61 5.98 7.46
N TYR A 83 0.21 7.12 6.88
CA TYR A 83 -0.22 7.17 5.48
C TYR A 83 0.88 6.78 4.48
N ARG A 84 2.06 7.40 4.59
CA ARG A 84 3.16 7.13 3.66
C ARG A 84 3.67 5.72 3.82
N VAL A 85 3.81 5.24 5.05
CA VAL A 85 4.27 3.88 5.33
C VAL A 85 3.27 2.84 4.78
N SER A 86 1.98 3.08 4.93
CA SER A 86 0.95 2.19 4.39
C SER A 86 0.96 2.18 2.86
N LEU A 87 1.02 3.36 2.23
CA LEU A 87 1.12 3.49 0.77
C LEU A 87 2.40 2.86 0.23
N GLN A 88 3.52 3.00 0.94
CA GLN A 88 4.78 2.37 0.59
C GLN A 88 4.66 0.84 0.62
N ALA A 89 4.04 0.27 1.65
CA ALA A 89 3.82 -1.19 1.73
C ALA A 89 2.97 -1.68 0.55
N MET A 90 1.85 -1.01 0.28
CA MET A 90 0.95 -1.33 -0.85
C MET A 90 1.67 -1.23 -2.20
N LEU A 91 2.40 -0.14 -2.42
CA LEU A 91 3.17 0.10 -3.64
C LEU A 91 4.23 -0.99 -3.86
N LEU A 92 5.03 -1.30 -2.84
CA LEU A 92 6.13 -2.24 -2.99
C LEU A 92 5.64 -3.69 -3.11
N GLU A 93 4.52 -4.02 -2.48
CA GLU A 93 3.84 -5.30 -2.66
C GLU A 93 3.38 -5.46 -4.12
N GLU A 94 2.69 -4.46 -4.67
CA GLU A 94 2.21 -4.47 -6.04
C GLU A 94 3.38 -4.50 -7.05
N LEU A 95 4.44 -3.74 -6.78
CA LEU A 95 5.59 -3.64 -7.67
C LEU A 95 6.38 -4.95 -7.74
N ASP A 96 6.85 -5.44 -6.59
CA ASP A 96 7.61 -6.69 -6.47
C ASP A 96 7.77 -7.09 -4.99
N ARG A 97 6.73 -7.70 -4.42
CA ARG A 97 6.71 -8.13 -3.01
C ARG A 97 7.87 -9.05 -2.59
N ALA A 98 8.44 -9.83 -3.52
CA ALA A 98 9.56 -10.71 -3.20
C ALA A 98 10.86 -9.92 -3.13
N LYS A 99 11.11 -9.02 -4.09
CA LYS A 99 12.31 -8.18 -4.14
C LYS A 99 12.36 -7.17 -3.00
N TYR A 100 11.23 -6.57 -2.63
CA TYR A 100 11.17 -5.48 -1.65
C TYR A 100 10.79 -5.93 -0.24
N GLN A 101 10.83 -7.24 0.02
CA GLN A 101 10.31 -7.82 1.25
C GLN A 101 10.92 -7.20 2.52
N ASP A 102 12.23 -6.91 2.55
CA ASP A 102 12.86 -6.29 3.73
C ASP A 102 12.34 -4.86 3.98
N ARG A 103 12.09 -4.10 2.91
CA ARG A 103 11.51 -2.76 3.05
C ARG A 103 10.04 -2.81 3.46
N ILE A 104 9.29 -3.81 2.99
CA ILE A 104 7.90 -4.04 3.43
C ILE A 104 7.86 -4.48 4.90
N ALA A 105 8.82 -5.32 5.33
CA ALA A 105 8.98 -5.71 6.74
C ALA A 105 9.21 -4.48 7.64
N LEU A 106 10.03 -3.54 7.16
CA LEU A 106 10.23 -2.27 7.84
C LEU A 106 8.93 -1.44 7.94
N CYS A 107 8.13 -1.37 6.87
CA CYS A 107 6.81 -0.73 6.94
C CYS A 107 5.90 -1.41 7.97
N ALA A 108 5.88 -2.74 8.01
CA ALA A 108 5.09 -3.51 8.98
C ALA A 108 5.54 -3.23 10.43
N GLN A 109 6.85 -3.19 10.69
CA GLN A 109 7.39 -2.87 12.01
C GLN A 109 6.91 -1.49 12.45
N PHE A 110 7.02 -0.47 11.58
CA PHE A 110 6.51 0.87 11.88
C PHE A 110 5.02 0.85 12.21
N LEU A 111 4.21 0.17 11.42
CA LEU A 111 2.75 0.14 11.63
C LEU A 111 2.41 -0.55 12.95
N VAL A 112 3.00 -1.70 13.25
CA VAL A 112 2.77 -2.44 14.50
C VAL A 112 3.22 -1.62 15.71
N ASP A 113 4.38 -0.98 15.64
CA ASP A 113 4.92 -0.14 16.72
C ASP A 113 4.14 1.16 16.95
N ASN A 114 3.28 1.54 16.01
CA ASN A 114 2.46 2.75 16.10
C ASN A 114 0.97 2.47 16.27
N GLN A 115 0.58 1.21 16.52
CA GLN A 115 -0.79 0.89 16.89
C GLN A 115 -1.11 1.48 18.27
N CYS A 116 -2.20 2.26 18.34
CA CYS A 116 -2.69 2.87 19.57
C CYS A 116 -3.26 1.80 20.52
N GLN A 117 -3.38 2.12 21.80
CA GLN A 117 -3.88 1.19 22.82
C GLN A 117 -5.32 0.74 22.56
N ASN A 118 -6.12 1.60 21.93
CA ASN A 118 -7.50 1.28 21.51
C ASN A 118 -7.58 0.53 20.16
N GLY A 119 -6.45 0.13 19.58
CA GLY A 119 -6.36 -0.62 18.33
C GLY A 119 -6.41 0.24 17.05
N GLN A 120 -6.57 1.56 17.16
CA GLN A 120 -6.51 2.49 16.04
C GLN A 120 -5.05 2.86 15.69
N TRP A 121 -4.90 3.75 14.71
CA TRP A 121 -3.63 4.40 14.37
C TRP A 121 -3.76 5.92 14.43
N SER A 122 -2.62 6.56 14.70
CA SER A 122 -2.46 8.01 14.60
C SER A 122 -1.47 8.35 13.47
N TYR A 123 -0.93 9.57 13.45
CA TYR A 123 0.17 9.94 12.56
C TYR A 123 1.39 9.01 12.75
N GLY A 124 1.60 8.52 13.98
CA GLY A 124 2.74 7.70 14.35
C GLY A 124 4.02 8.51 14.55
N GLU A 125 4.96 7.91 15.26
CA GLU A 125 6.30 8.44 15.47
C GLU A 125 7.32 7.62 14.69
N PRO A 126 8.45 8.20 14.26
CA PRO A 126 9.56 7.45 13.68
C PRO A 126 9.91 6.24 14.55
N THR A 127 9.91 5.06 13.94
CA THR A 127 10.35 3.85 14.62
C THR A 127 11.85 3.82 14.57
N LYS A 128 12.51 3.89 15.74
CA LYS A 128 13.95 3.69 15.81
C LYS A 128 14.21 2.24 15.47
N LEU A 129 14.67 1.97 14.25
CA LEU A 129 15.24 0.68 13.97
C LEU A 129 16.46 0.54 14.86
N GLY A 130 16.35 -0.29 15.90
CA GLY A 130 17.53 -0.76 16.59
C GLY A 130 18.50 -1.29 15.54
N LYS A 131 19.80 -1.01 15.71
CA LYS A 131 20.84 -1.75 14.97
C LYS A 131 20.78 -3.27 15.24
N ASP A 132 20.01 -3.68 16.23
CA ASP A 132 19.68 -5.08 16.48
C ASP A 132 18.68 -5.58 15.43
N ASP A 133 18.97 -6.79 14.94
CA ASP A 133 18.31 -7.62 13.92
C ASP A 133 16.82 -7.97 14.23
N SER A 134 16.08 -7.03 14.78
CA SER A 134 14.73 -7.17 15.33
C SER A 134 13.65 -7.36 14.27
N VAL A 135 13.97 -7.14 12.99
CA VAL A 135 13.33 -7.87 11.89
C VAL A 135 13.89 -9.29 11.94
N ALA A 136 13.39 -10.07 12.91
CA ALA A 136 13.88 -11.39 13.21
C ALA A 136 13.73 -12.28 11.97
N SER A 137 14.77 -12.34 11.13
CA SER A 137 14.96 -13.34 10.09
C SER A 137 15.29 -14.69 10.73
N ILE A 138 14.56 -15.07 11.79
CA ILE A 138 14.70 -16.38 12.40
C ILE A 138 13.98 -17.35 11.47
N GLY A 139 14.79 -18.06 10.68
CA GLY A 139 14.41 -19.08 9.72
C GLY A 139 13.62 -20.24 10.34
N ARG A 140 12.35 -19.99 10.69
CA ARG A 140 11.34 -21.05 10.63
C ARG A 140 11.01 -21.26 9.17
N LYS A 141 11.32 -22.45 8.65
CA LYS A 141 10.62 -23.02 7.48
C LYS A 141 9.13 -23.01 7.81
N SER A 142 8.46 -21.92 7.44
CA SER A 142 7.02 -21.90 7.31
C SER A 142 6.74 -22.56 5.97
N GLU A 143 5.91 -23.59 5.96
CA GLU A 143 5.43 -24.13 4.69
C GLU A 143 4.72 -23.01 3.93
N PRO A 144 4.92 -22.91 2.60
CA PRO A 144 4.22 -21.93 1.78
C PRO A 144 2.71 -22.14 1.93
N ARG A 145 2.05 -21.32 2.74
CA ARG A 145 0.59 -21.16 2.63
C ARG A 145 0.34 -20.30 1.42
N ASP A 146 -0.44 -20.83 0.48
CA ASP A 146 -0.89 -20.13 -0.72
C ASP A 146 -1.86 -19.01 -0.29
N ILE A 147 -1.30 -17.84 0.01
CA ILE A 147 -2.07 -16.61 0.16
C ILE A 147 -2.23 -16.09 -1.26
N GLY A 148 -3.39 -16.40 -1.85
CA GLY A 148 -3.73 -16.21 -3.26
C GLY A 148 -2.89 -15.16 -3.97
N SER A 149 -1.93 -15.62 -4.76
CA SER A 149 -1.17 -14.76 -5.65
C SER A 149 -2.10 -14.34 -6.77
N GLY A 150 -2.47 -13.06 -6.83
CA GLY A 150 -3.15 -12.52 -8.01
C GLY A 150 -2.33 -12.83 -9.28
N PRO A 151 -2.97 -12.90 -10.46
CA PRO A 151 -2.27 -13.23 -11.71
C PRO A 151 -1.06 -12.30 -11.91
N GLY A 152 0.14 -12.89 -12.02
CA GLY A 152 1.37 -12.16 -12.37
C GLY A 152 2.24 -11.65 -11.21
N LYS A 153 1.82 -11.77 -9.94
CA LYS A 153 2.68 -11.37 -8.80
C LYS A 153 3.71 -12.46 -8.44
N PRO A 154 4.99 -12.14 -8.18
CA PRO A 154 6.00 -13.12 -7.77
C PRO A 154 5.57 -13.92 -6.53
N GLN A 155 5.94 -15.20 -6.46
CA GLN A 155 5.65 -16.03 -5.30
C GLN A 155 6.50 -15.60 -4.10
N VAL A 156 5.89 -15.49 -2.93
CA VAL A 156 6.59 -15.18 -1.67
C VAL A 156 7.05 -16.48 -1.02
N LEU A 157 8.37 -16.68 -0.95
CA LEU A 157 8.97 -17.91 -0.41
C LEU A 157 9.40 -17.80 1.06
N ARG A 158 9.77 -16.59 1.50
CA ARG A 158 10.24 -16.31 2.87
C ARG A 158 9.10 -15.69 3.68
N ARG A 159 9.03 -16.00 4.98
CA ARG A 159 8.18 -15.28 5.95
C ARG A 159 9.03 -14.53 6.96
N ILE A 160 8.63 -13.31 7.32
CA ILE A 160 9.38 -12.44 8.23
C ILE A 160 8.48 -12.00 9.39
N PRO A 161 8.57 -12.62 10.57
CA PRO A 161 7.72 -12.26 11.68
C PRO A 161 8.04 -10.86 12.23
N ILE A 162 7.00 -10.08 12.49
CA ILE A 162 7.09 -8.77 13.15
C ILE A 162 6.58 -8.89 14.59
N ARG A 163 7.27 -8.20 15.50
CA ARG A 163 6.87 -8.09 16.91
C ARG A 163 6.81 -6.63 17.30
N ALA A 164 5.73 -6.24 17.97
CA ALA A 164 5.63 -4.92 18.56
C ALA A 164 6.77 -4.70 19.57
N GLN A 165 7.47 -3.59 19.42
CA GLN A 165 8.56 -3.15 20.29
C GLN A 165 8.11 -2.04 21.24
N ARG A 166 6.97 -1.40 20.94
CA ARG A 166 6.35 -0.39 21.78
C ARG A 166 4.84 -0.38 21.60
N THR A 167 4.18 0.38 22.46
CA THR A 167 2.75 0.69 22.37
C THR A 167 2.60 2.14 21.94
N GLY A 168 1.70 2.39 20.99
CA GLY A 168 1.37 3.74 20.55
C GLY A 168 0.60 4.55 21.62
N PRO A 169 0.11 5.75 21.25
CA PRO A 169 -0.68 6.58 22.16
C PRO A 169 -2.01 5.91 22.54
N ALA A 170 -2.77 6.52 23.45
CA ALA A 170 -4.03 5.95 23.92
C ALA A 170 -5.04 5.74 22.79
N GLU A 171 -5.18 6.74 21.91
CA GLU A 171 -6.21 6.78 20.87
C GLU A 171 -5.63 7.24 19.52
N GLY A 172 -6.37 6.96 18.45
CA GLY A 172 -6.03 7.33 17.08
C GLY A 172 -7.24 7.90 16.33
N ASP A 173 -7.22 7.81 15.01
CA ASP A 173 -8.35 8.16 14.15
C ASP A 173 -8.59 7.05 13.11
N ASN A 174 -9.85 6.89 12.72
CA ASN A 174 -10.35 5.93 11.74
C ASN A 174 -9.68 6.13 10.37
N SER A 175 -9.36 7.37 9.98
CA SER A 175 -8.72 7.66 8.71
C SER A 175 -7.33 6.99 8.58
N TYR A 176 -6.49 7.12 9.61
CA TYR A 176 -5.20 6.41 9.69
C TYR A 176 -5.38 4.90 9.83
N SER A 177 -6.38 4.47 10.60
CA SER A 177 -6.64 3.06 10.86
C SER A 177 -7.01 2.31 9.58
N GLN A 178 -7.77 2.93 8.67
CA GLN A 178 -8.07 2.37 7.36
C GLN A 178 -6.79 2.14 6.54
N TYR A 179 -5.91 3.15 6.48
CA TYR A 179 -4.65 3.01 5.73
C TYR A 179 -3.72 1.99 6.38
N ALA A 180 -3.58 2.01 7.70
CA ALA A 180 -2.77 1.03 8.42
C ALA A 180 -3.24 -0.40 8.16
N ALA A 181 -4.56 -0.64 8.13
CA ALA A 181 -5.12 -1.95 7.81
C ALA A 181 -4.78 -2.38 6.37
N LEU A 182 -4.87 -1.46 5.38
CA LEU A 182 -4.48 -1.73 4.00
C LEU A 182 -2.97 -1.99 3.86
N GLY A 183 -2.14 -1.21 4.56
CA GLY A 183 -0.69 -1.39 4.61
C GLY A 183 -0.31 -2.73 5.22
N LEU A 184 -0.89 -3.09 6.38
CA LEU A 184 -0.67 -4.39 7.02
C LEU A 184 -1.18 -5.55 6.17
N ARG A 185 -2.26 -5.37 5.42
CA ARG A 185 -2.72 -6.36 4.45
C ARG A 185 -1.67 -6.59 3.37
N ALA A 186 -1.12 -5.52 2.78
CA ALA A 186 -0.04 -5.63 1.79
C ALA A 186 1.21 -6.30 2.39
N CYS A 187 1.55 -5.98 3.64
CA CYS A 187 2.63 -6.67 4.36
C CYS A 187 2.37 -8.18 4.47
N ALA A 188 1.17 -8.59 4.86
CA ALA A 188 0.80 -10.01 4.99
C ALA A 188 0.85 -10.75 3.64
N ASP A 189 0.36 -10.10 2.56
CA ASP A 189 0.43 -10.63 1.20
C ASP A 189 1.89 -10.74 0.69
N ALA A 190 2.79 -9.91 1.21
CA ALA A 190 4.23 -9.94 0.95
C ALA A 190 5.02 -10.90 1.86
N GLY A 191 4.37 -11.65 2.75
CA GLY A 191 5.05 -12.62 3.62
C GLY A 191 5.50 -12.12 4.98
N ILE A 192 5.07 -10.93 5.39
CA ILE A 192 5.45 -10.35 6.67
C ILE A 192 4.45 -10.78 7.75
#